data_AF-A0A933UNY1-F1
#
_entry.id   AF-A0A933UNY1-F1
#
_cell.length_a   1.000
_cell.length_b   1.000
_cell.length_c   1.000
_cell.angle_alpha   90.00
_cell.angle_beta   90.00
_cell.angle_gamma   90.00
#
_symmetry.space_group_name_H-M   'P 1'
#
loop_
_entity.id
_entity.type
_entity.pdbx_description
1 polymer ?
#
loop_
_entity_poly.entity_id
_entity_poly.type
_entity_poly.pdbx_seq_one_letter_code
_entity_poly.pdbx_strand_id
1 'polypeptide(L)'
;MLKLLTDFAARSEARESRDEAVVGQIIAAMGRRGFPTIGFSTGLAEDSGFQAVQFATPADPVLHTLTVVLDRKTGGGAIQEKIIGSKATLRMVAEVKNFIADPDDLLAMWRTDARNILRMPMMGQVRLDHQLNTVTATKQILVELTEYDGPEDTQRVEQTLWALYGELRDALTPYKRASIVDDPM
;
A
#
# COMPACT_ATOMS: atom_id res chain seq x y z
N MET A 1 -18.42 3.60 36.23
CA MET A 1 -17.00 3.57 35.82
C MET A 1 -16.60 2.19 35.31
N LEU A 2 -16.80 1.10 36.08
CA LEU A 2 -16.46 -0.26 35.63
C LEU A 2 -17.09 -0.65 34.27
N LYS A 3 -18.40 -0.43 34.09
CA LYS A 3 -19.12 -0.74 32.84
C LYS A 3 -18.61 0.03 31.62
N LEU A 4 -18.17 1.28 31.80
CA LEU A 4 -17.58 2.09 30.72
C LEU A 4 -16.21 1.56 30.28
N LEU A 5 -15.41 1.04 31.22
CA LEU A 5 -14.12 0.41 30.92
C LEU A 5 -14.30 -0.93 30.20
N THR A 6 -15.30 -1.74 30.60
CA THR A 6 -15.62 -3.01 29.93
C THR A 6 -16.16 -2.79 28.52
N ASP A 7 -17.08 -1.83 28.35
CA ASP A 7 -17.62 -1.47 27.04
C ASP A 7 -16.53 -0.89 26.11
N PHE A 8 -15.53 -0.20 26.67
CA PHE A 8 -14.40 0.33 25.91
C PHE A 8 -13.43 -0.79 25.48
N ALA A 9 -13.08 -1.70 26.38
CA ALA A 9 -12.21 -2.84 26.08
C ALA A 9 -12.82 -3.75 24.99
N ALA A 10 -14.10 -4.12 25.12
CA ALA A 10 -14.79 -4.95 24.14
C ALA A 10 -14.90 -4.27 22.76
N ARG A 11 -15.05 -2.93 22.73
CA ARG A 11 -15.04 -2.17 21.47
C ARG A 11 -13.66 -2.08 20.85
N SER A 12 -12.60 -1.99 21.66
CA SER A 12 -11.22 -2.00 21.18
C SER A 12 -10.89 -3.35 20.54
N GLU A 13 -11.25 -4.45 21.20
CA GLU A 13 -11.05 -5.82 20.71
C GLU A 13 -11.83 -6.08 19.42
N ALA A 14 -13.11 -5.68 19.37
CA ALA A 14 -13.92 -5.78 18.15
C ALA A 14 -13.39 -4.93 16.99
N ARG A 15 -12.61 -3.88 17.27
CA ARG A 15 -12.00 -3.02 16.23
C ARG A 15 -10.74 -3.65 15.66
N GLU A 16 -9.90 -4.22 16.51
CA GLU A 16 -8.68 -4.93 16.13
C GLU A 16 -9.02 -6.14 15.27
N SER A 17 -10.03 -6.91 15.69
CA SER A 17 -10.54 -8.05 14.93
C SER A 17 -11.02 -7.70 13.51
N ARG A 18 -11.54 -6.48 13.29
CA ARG A 18 -11.93 -6.01 11.94
C ARG A 18 -10.73 -5.68 11.07
N ASP A 19 -9.72 -5.03 11.63
CA ASP A 19 -8.50 -4.72 10.88
C ASP A 19 -7.82 -6.02 10.42
N GLU A 20 -7.74 -7.02 11.32
CA GLU A 20 -7.24 -8.35 11.01
C GLU A 20 -8.07 -9.05 9.92
N ALA A 21 -9.40 -8.94 9.98
CA ALA A 21 -10.28 -9.51 8.97
C ALA A 21 -10.02 -8.89 7.59
N VAL A 22 -9.96 -7.56 7.51
CA VAL A 22 -9.68 -6.83 6.26
C VAL A 22 -8.29 -7.19 5.71
N VAL A 23 -7.27 -7.22 6.58
CA VAL A 23 -5.90 -7.61 6.17
C VAL A 23 -5.84 -9.07 5.71
N GLY A 24 -6.56 -9.98 6.38
CA GLY A 24 -6.71 -11.36 5.95
C GLY A 24 -7.34 -11.46 4.55
N GLN A 25 -8.36 -10.66 4.27
CA GLN A 25 -8.98 -10.59 2.94
C GLN A 25 -8.02 -10.03 1.88
N ILE A 26 -7.22 -9.01 2.21
CA ILE A 26 -6.18 -8.48 1.30
C ILE A 26 -5.16 -9.57 0.96
N ILE A 27 -4.64 -10.29 1.96
CA ILE A 27 -3.68 -11.37 1.77
C ILE A 27 -4.28 -12.47 0.87
N ALA A 28 -5.52 -12.88 1.14
CA ALA A 28 -6.20 -13.89 0.35
C ALA A 28 -6.43 -13.44 -1.10
N ALA A 29 -6.87 -12.19 -1.31
CA ALA A 29 -7.09 -11.60 -2.63
C ALA A 29 -5.80 -11.54 -3.47
N MET A 30 -4.71 -11.08 -2.87
CA MET A 30 -3.39 -11.03 -3.51
C MET A 30 -2.86 -12.44 -3.80
N GLY A 31 -2.98 -13.35 -2.82
CA GLY A 31 -2.56 -14.75 -2.95
C GLY A 31 -3.27 -15.51 -4.07
N ARG A 32 -4.59 -15.32 -4.23
CA ARG A 32 -5.37 -15.90 -5.34
C ARG A 32 -4.87 -15.50 -6.73
N ARG A 33 -4.12 -14.40 -6.82
CA ARG A 33 -3.59 -13.86 -8.08
C ARG A 33 -2.09 -14.15 -8.25
N GLY A 34 -1.51 -14.94 -7.36
CA GLY A 34 -0.11 -15.37 -7.45
C GLY A 34 0.90 -14.37 -6.89
N PHE A 35 0.46 -13.48 -6.00
CA PHE A 35 1.33 -12.49 -5.34
C PHE A 35 1.62 -12.99 -3.92
N PRO A 36 2.73 -13.72 -3.69
CA PRO A 36 3.02 -14.27 -2.38
C PRO A 36 3.43 -13.17 -1.40
N THR A 37 2.99 -13.30 -0.16
CA THR A 37 3.38 -12.40 0.93
C THR A 37 4.83 -12.63 1.31
N ILE A 38 5.61 -11.55 1.40
CA ILE A 38 7.04 -11.57 1.73
C ILE A 38 7.40 -10.75 2.97
N GLY A 39 6.45 -9.99 3.52
CA GLY A 39 6.70 -9.20 4.72
C GLY A 39 5.44 -8.66 5.38
N PHE A 40 5.53 -8.44 6.69
CA PHE A 40 4.49 -7.82 7.51
C PHE A 40 5.14 -6.73 8.36
N SER A 41 4.43 -5.62 8.55
CA SER A 41 4.83 -4.55 9.47
C SER A 41 3.61 -3.95 10.13
N THR A 42 3.61 -3.90 11.47
CA THR A 42 2.49 -3.39 12.28
C THR A 42 2.85 -2.10 13.01
N GLY A 43 3.83 -1.36 12.48
CA GLY A 43 4.31 -0.11 13.10
C GLY A 43 5.04 -0.34 14.44
N LEU A 44 5.17 0.73 15.22
CA LEU A 44 5.61 0.65 16.62
C LEU A 44 4.43 0.28 17.52
N ALA A 45 4.69 -0.24 18.72
CA ALA A 45 3.64 -0.67 19.66
C ALA A 45 2.61 0.43 20.04
N GLU A 46 2.92 1.71 19.76
CA GLU A 46 2.06 2.86 20.01
C GLU A 46 1.18 3.25 18.80
N ASP A 47 1.46 2.72 17.60
CA ASP A 47 0.71 2.99 16.37
C ASP A 47 -0.47 2.01 16.23
N SER A 48 -1.48 2.19 17.09
CA SER A 48 -2.71 1.40 17.01
C SER A 48 -3.44 1.69 15.70
N GLY A 49 -3.47 0.70 14.79
CA GLY A 49 -4.22 0.78 13.52
C GLY A 49 -3.37 0.87 12.25
N PHE A 50 -2.03 0.84 12.35
CA PHE A 50 -1.16 0.68 11.19
C PHE A 50 -0.85 -0.81 10.94
N GLN A 51 -1.15 -1.28 9.72
CA GLN A 51 -0.77 -2.61 9.26
C GLN A 51 -0.32 -2.53 7.81
N ALA A 52 0.82 -3.13 7.50
CA ALA A 52 1.38 -3.19 6.15
C ALA A 52 1.75 -4.62 5.80
N VAL A 53 1.40 -5.01 4.58
CA VAL A 53 1.72 -6.31 4.00
C VAL A 53 2.45 -6.09 2.69
N GLN A 54 3.62 -6.71 2.56
CA GLN A 54 4.43 -6.68 1.34
C GLN A 54 4.26 -7.98 0.56
N PHE A 55 4.12 -7.85 -0.75
CA PHE A 55 3.94 -8.93 -1.70
C PHE A 55 5.03 -8.88 -2.77
N ALA A 56 5.53 -10.06 -3.18
CA ALA A 56 6.32 -10.16 -4.40
C ALA A 56 5.39 -10.19 -5.62
N THR A 57 5.89 -9.73 -6.75
CA THR A 57 5.15 -9.70 -8.02
C THR A 57 5.84 -10.54 -9.10
N PRO A 58 6.08 -11.85 -8.87
CA PRO A 58 6.96 -12.66 -9.74
C PRO A 58 6.44 -12.81 -11.17
N ALA A 59 5.12 -12.72 -11.38
CA ALA A 59 4.49 -12.81 -12.70
C ALA A 59 4.29 -11.44 -13.38
N ASP A 60 4.62 -10.33 -12.70
CA ASP A 60 4.49 -8.99 -13.27
C ASP A 60 5.80 -8.57 -13.96
N PRO A 61 5.79 -8.25 -15.27
CA PRO A 61 7.00 -7.84 -15.98
C PRO A 61 7.49 -6.44 -15.58
N VAL A 62 6.62 -5.62 -14.97
CA VAL A 62 6.92 -4.24 -14.59
C VAL A 62 7.34 -4.19 -13.14
N LEU A 63 6.44 -4.62 -12.24
CA LEU A 63 6.62 -4.45 -10.80
C LEU A 63 7.59 -5.48 -10.21
N HIS A 64 8.34 -5.06 -9.19
CA HIS A 64 9.20 -5.90 -8.38
C HIS A 64 8.53 -6.32 -7.06
N THR A 65 7.93 -5.34 -6.36
CA THR A 65 7.17 -5.56 -5.13
C THR A 65 5.94 -4.67 -5.07
N LEU A 66 4.98 -5.07 -4.23
CA LEU A 66 3.81 -4.29 -3.89
C LEU A 66 3.62 -4.29 -2.37
N THR A 67 3.45 -3.13 -1.77
CA THR A 67 3.13 -3.01 -0.34
C THR A 67 1.74 -2.41 -0.20
N VAL A 68 0.85 -3.12 0.49
CA VAL A 68 -0.48 -2.63 0.86
C VAL A 68 -0.47 -2.25 2.33
N VAL A 69 -0.89 -1.04 2.63
CA VAL A 69 -0.92 -0.44 3.96
C VAL A 69 -2.35 -0.07 4.30
N LEU A 70 -2.83 -0.60 5.41
CA LEU A 70 -4.04 -0.19 6.08
C LEU A 70 -3.64 0.70 7.26
N ASP A 71 -4.08 1.94 7.26
CA ASP A 71 -3.77 2.91 8.31
C ASP A 71 -5.05 3.61 8.76
N ARG A 72 -5.51 3.23 9.96
CA ARG A 72 -6.65 3.87 10.59
C ARG A 72 -6.19 5.21 11.17
N LYS A 73 -6.67 6.33 10.60
CA LYS A 73 -6.38 7.67 11.14
C LYS A 73 -6.93 7.81 12.57
N THR A 74 -6.10 7.53 13.55
CA THR A 74 -6.38 7.72 14.97
C THR A 74 -6.01 9.15 15.36
N GLY A 75 -6.87 10.12 15.01
CA GLY A 75 -6.61 11.53 15.32
C GLY A 75 -7.84 12.27 15.81
N GLY A 76 -7.89 12.59 17.11
CA GLY A 76 -8.65 13.72 17.66
C GLY A 76 -9.74 13.43 18.71
N GLY A 77 -9.42 12.70 19.78
CA GLY A 77 -10.24 12.64 20.99
C GLY A 77 -11.50 11.78 20.92
N ALA A 78 -12.03 11.42 22.09
CA ALA A 78 -13.10 10.44 22.31
C ALA A 78 -14.45 10.70 21.56
N ILE A 79 -14.58 11.87 20.92
CA ILE A 79 -15.76 12.26 20.12
C ILE A 79 -15.53 11.99 18.63
N GLN A 80 -14.34 12.26 18.08
CA GLN A 80 -14.02 11.88 16.69
C GLN A 80 -13.82 10.37 16.53
N GLU A 81 -13.32 9.69 17.57
CA GLU A 81 -13.19 8.21 17.59
C GLU A 81 -14.53 7.45 17.44
N LYS A 82 -15.66 8.07 17.76
CA LYS A 82 -17.00 7.47 17.61
C LYS A 82 -17.58 7.61 16.20
N ILE A 83 -17.07 8.57 15.42
CA ILE A 83 -17.59 8.91 14.07
C ILE A 83 -16.58 8.46 12.98
N ILE A 84 -15.29 8.41 13.30
CA ILE A 84 -14.19 8.08 12.38
C ILE A 84 -13.70 6.65 12.56
N GLY A 85 -14.15 5.94 13.61
CA GLY A 85 -13.58 4.65 14.03
C GLY A 85 -13.64 3.51 13.01
N SER A 86 -14.40 3.66 11.92
CA SER A 86 -14.52 2.69 10.84
C SER A 86 -13.86 3.17 9.53
N LYS A 87 -13.43 4.44 9.45
CA LYS A 87 -12.68 4.94 8.29
C LYS A 87 -11.21 4.61 8.41
N ALA A 88 -10.66 4.01 7.37
CA ALA A 88 -9.24 3.74 7.26
C ALA A 88 -8.69 4.28 5.95
N THR A 89 -7.39 4.49 5.94
CA THR A 89 -6.64 4.78 4.74
C THR A 89 -6.15 3.46 4.17
N LEU A 90 -6.51 3.16 2.92
CA LEU A 90 -5.85 2.10 2.16
C LEU A 90 -4.83 2.75 1.23
N ARG A 91 -3.55 2.43 1.45
CA ARG A 91 -2.44 2.92 0.66
C ARG A 91 -1.74 1.74 -0.01
N MET A 92 -1.47 1.87 -1.30
CA MET A 92 -0.71 0.90 -2.05
C MET A 92 0.56 1.57 -2.57
N VAL A 93 1.69 0.90 -2.38
CA VAL A 93 3.01 1.31 -2.86
C VAL A 93 3.51 0.23 -3.80
N ALA A 94 3.64 0.56 -5.08
CA ALA A 94 4.23 -0.32 -6.08
C ALA A 94 5.68 0.08 -6.30
N GLU A 95 6.55 -0.91 -6.51
CA GLU A 95 7.98 -0.70 -6.74
C GLU A 95 8.37 -1.27 -8.10
N VAL A 96 9.10 -0.50 -8.89
CA VAL A 96 9.93 -1.01 -10.00
C VAL A 96 11.37 -0.95 -9.58
N LYS A 97 12.08 -2.07 -9.74
CA LYS A 97 13.52 -2.17 -9.55
C LYS A 97 14.21 -2.37 -10.89
N ASN A 98 15.12 -1.46 -11.20
CA ASN A 98 15.98 -1.51 -12.38
C ASN A 98 17.36 -2.04 -11.97
N PHE A 99 18.01 -2.77 -12.87
CA PHE A 99 19.40 -3.16 -12.69
C PHE A 99 20.27 -2.01 -13.22
N ILE A 100 21.13 -1.45 -12.37
CA ILE A 100 22.09 -0.43 -12.79
C ILE A 100 23.43 -1.12 -12.96
N ALA A 101 23.93 -1.14 -14.20
CA ALA A 101 25.22 -1.71 -14.52
C ALA A 101 26.35 -0.68 -14.37
N ASP A 102 26.10 0.61 -14.67
CA ASP A 102 27.16 1.61 -14.79
C ASP A 102 26.96 2.85 -13.88
N PRO A 103 28.05 3.43 -13.36
CA PRO A 103 28.00 4.62 -12.51
C PRO A 103 27.51 5.89 -13.24
N ASP A 104 27.64 5.96 -14.57
CA ASP A 104 27.15 7.09 -15.36
C ASP A 104 25.61 7.10 -15.47
N ASP A 105 24.97 5.93 -15.42
CA ASP A 105 23.51 5.81 -15.39
C ASP A 105 22.92 6.41 -14.10
N LEU A 106 23.63 6.29 -12.97
CA LEU A 106 23.23 6.90 -11.70
C LEU A 106 23.18 8.43 -11.80
N LEU A 107 24.18 9.03 -12.46
CA LEU A 107 24.27 10.48 -12.64
C LEU A 107 23.17 11.02 -13.58
N ALA A 108 22.86 10.26 -14.63
CA ALA A 108 21.78 10.59 -15.57
C ALA A 108 20.39 10.48 -14.92
N MET A 109 20.16 9.44 -14.10
CA MET A 109 18.91 9.26 -13.35
C MET A 109 18.72 10.39 -12.33
N TRP A 110 19.73 10.67 -11.51
CA TRP A 110 19.66 11.72 -10.48
C TRP A 110 19.30 13.10 -11.05
N ARG A 111 19.86 13.48 -12.21
CA ARG A 111 19.55 14.75 -12.88
C ARG A 111 18.11 14.83 -13.40
N THR A 112 17.56 13.69 -13.83
CA THR A 112 16.18 13.60 -14.32
C THR A 112 15.18 13.68 -13.16
N ASP A 113 15.50 13.06 -12.04
CA ASP A 113 14.65 13.00 -10.84
C ASP A 113 14.57 14.34 -10.11
N ALA A 114 15.68 15.09 -10.06
CA ALA A 114 15.72 16.43 -9.47
C ALA A 114 14.74 17.42 -10.13
N ARG A 115 14.39 17.22 -11.42
CA ARG A 115 13.38 18.03 -12.11
C ARG A 115 11.94 17.65 -11.77
N ASN A 116 11.70 16.41 -11.34
CA ASN A 116 10.36 15.90 -11.07
C ASN A 116 9.93 16.05 -9.60
N ILE A 117 10.90 16.18 -8.68
CA ILE A 117 10.70 16.34 -7.22
C ILE A 117 9.80 17.53 -6.82
N LEU A 118 9.69 18.58 -7.64
CA LEU A 118 8.93 19.79 -7.31
C LEU A 118 7.42 19.72 -7.60
N ARG A 119 6.89 18.62 -8.13
CA ARG A 119 5.44 18.46 -8.34
C ARG A 119 4.78 17.87 -7.08
N MET A 120 4.25 18.73 -6.21
CA MET A 120 3.43 18.29 -5.07
C MET A 120 2.10 17.69 -5.57
N PRO A 121 1.79 16.42 -5.27
CA PRO A 121 0.52 15.82 -5.65
C PRO A 121 -0.56 16.06 -4.59
N MET A 122 -1.79 16.23 -5.07
CA MET A 122 -3.00 16.32 -4.25
C MET A 122 -3.48 14.90 -3.86
N MET A 123 -4.22 14.79 -2.75
CA MET A 123 -4.79 13.52 -2.28
C MET A 123 -5.58 12.80 -3.40
N GLY A 124 -5.34 11.50 -3.58
CA GLY A 124 -5.96 10.67 -4.62
C GLY A 124 -5.17 10.52 -5.92
N GLN A 125 -4.10 11.30 -6.12
CA GLN A 125 -3.20 11.17 -7.26
C GLN A 125 -2.10 10.13 -6.98
N VAL A 126 -1.58 9.52 -8.04
CA VAL A 126 -0.39 8.68 -7.97
C VAL A 126 0.84 9.56 -7.72
N ARG A 127 1.56 9.30 -6.64
CA ARG A 127 2.83 9.92 -6.32
C ARG A 127 3.96 9.03 -6.82
N LEU A 128 4.92 9.59 -7.55
CA LEU A 128 6.13 8.89 -7.99
C LEU A 128 7.33 9.39 -7.19
N ASP A 129 8.07 8.47 -6.58
CA ASP A 129 9.32 8.75 -5.89
C ASP A 129 10.44 7.93 -6.55
N HIS A 130 11.58 8.57 -6.79
CA HIS A 130 12.74 7.93 -7.42
C HIS A 130 13.86 7.80 -6.40
N GLN A 131 14.45 6.61 -6.29
CA GLN A 131 15.52 6.30 -5.36
C GLN A 131 16.54 5.38 -6.02
N LEU A 132 17.68 5.93 -6.43
CA LEU A 132 18.78 5.19 -7.07
C LEU A 132 18.30 4.34 -8.25
N ASN A 133 18.18 3.02 -8.06
CA ASN A 133 17.75 2.06 -9.06
C ASN A 133 16.27 1.65 -8.96
N THR A 134 15.52 2.30 -8.08
CA THR A 134 14.13 1.99 -7.79
C THR A 134 13.25 3.21 -8.06
N VAL A 135 12.09 2.97 -8.65
CA VAL A 135 11.00 3.95 -8.75
C VAL A 135 9.79 3.38 -8.03
N THR A 136 9.25 4.14 -7.09
CA THR A 136 8.03 3.75 -6.37
C THR A 136 6.86 4.63 -6.80
N ALA A 137 5.69 4.01 -6.91
CA ALA A 137 4.42 4.71 -7.09
C ALA A 137 3.54 4.46 -5.87
N THR A 138 3.02 5.52 -5.29
CA THR A 138 2.13 5.46 -4.13
C THR A 138 0.78 6.04 -4.49
N LYS A 139 -0.29 5.29 -4.20
CA LYS A 139 -1.67 5.79 -4.24
C LYS A 139 -2.35 5.50 -2.93
N GLN A 140 -3.15 6.46 -2.48
CA GLN A 140 -3.84 6.40 -1.21
C GLN A 140 -5.31 6.77 -1.41
N ILE A 141 -6.20 5.97 -0.84
CA ILE A 141 -7.64 6.20 -0.80
C ILE A 141 -8.17 6.08 0.63
N LEU A 142 -9.33 6.69 0.88
CA LEU A 142 -10.07 6.51 2.11
C LEU A 142 -11.10 5.40 1.90
N VAL A 143 -11.14 4.43 2.79
CA VAL A 143 -12.07 3.30 2.78
C VAL A 143 -12.86 3.24 4.09
N GLU A 144 -14.01 2.61 4.02
CA GLU A 144 -14.89 2.35 5.16
C GLU A 144 -14.75 0.87 5.53
N LEU A 145 -14.11 0.55 6.65
CA LEU A 145 -13.73 -0.84 7.00
C LEU A 145 -14.93 -1.78 7.10
N THR A 146 -16.11 -1.27 7.46
CA THR A 146 -17.36 -2.06 7.51
C THR A 146 -17.87 -2.49 6.14
N GLU A 147 -17.24 -2.02 5.06
CA GLU A 147 -17.52 -2.44 3.69
C GLU A 147 -16.52 -3.50 3.19
N TYR A 148 -15.60 -3.94 4.06
CA TYR A 148 -14.46 -4.80 3.70
C TYR A 148 -14.23 -5.90 4.76
N ASP A 149 -15.00 -5.97 5.84
CA ASP A 149 -14.77 -6.88 6.98
C ASP A 149 -15.59 -8.19 6.89
N GLY A 150 -16.56 -8.29 5.96
CA GLY A 150 -17.37 -9.48 5.73
C GLY A 150 -16.85 -10.40 4.61
N PRO A 151 -17.06 -11.74 4.68
CA PRO A 151 -16.74 -12.66 3.59
C PRO A 151 -17.38 -12.28 2.24
N GLU A 152 -18.58 -11.71 2.28
CA GLU A 152 -19.32 -11.18 1.12
C GLU A 152 -18.61 -10.02 0.41
N ASP A 153 -17.74 -9.31 1.13
CA ASP A 153 -17.03 -8.13 0.61
C ASP A 153 -15.76 -8.49 -0.16
N THR A 154 -15.40 -9.77 -0.19
CA THR A 154 -14.19 -10.27 -0.86
C THR A 154 -14.04 -9.73 -2.29
N GLN A 155 -15.14 -9.68 -3.04
CA GLN A 155 -15.12 -9.18 -4.42
C GLN A 155 -14.82 -7.67 -4.48
N ARG A 156 -15.33 -6.89 -3.53
CA ARG A 156 -15.08 -5.44 -3.43
C ARG A 156 -13.64 -5.16 -3.04
N VAL A 157 -13.09 -5.92 -2.08
CA VAL A 157 -11.67 -5.87 -1.71
C VAL A 157 -10.81 -6.10 -2.95
N GLU A 158 -11.09 -7.17 -3.70
CA GLU A 158 -10.36 -7.48 -4.93
C GLU A 158 -10.46 -6.36 -5.97
N GLN A 159 -11.67 -5.87 -6.26
CA GLN A 159 -11.87 -4.79 -7.23
C GLN A 159 -11.07 -3.54 -6.85
N THR A 160 -11.09 -3.17 -5.56
CA THR A 160 -10.37 -2.02 -5.04
C THR A 160 -8.86 -2.21 -5.21
N LEU A 161 -8.32 -3.36 -4.81
CA LEU A 161 -6.90 -3.68 -4.94
C LEU A 161 -6.45 -3.68 -6.39
N TRP A 162 -7.23 -4.28 -7.30
CA TRP A 162 -6.87 -4.36 -8.71
C TRP A 162 -6.97 -3.03 -9.45
N ALA A 163 -7.92 -2.17 -9.08
CA ALA A 163 -7.96 -0.80 -9.58
C ALA A 163 -6.70 -0.03 -9.16
N LEU A 164 -6.32 -0.07 -7.88
CA LEU A 164 -5.11 0.58 -7.38
C LEU A 164 -3.84 0.02 -8.04
N TYR A 165 -3.74 -1.31 -8.12
CA TYR A 165 -2.61 -1.98 -8.77
C TYR A 165 -2.47 -1.56 -10.24
N GLY A 166 -3.58 -1.54 -11.00
CA GLY A 166 -3.56 -1.18 -12.41
C GLY A 166 -3.05 0.25 -12.62
N GLU A 167 -3.58 1.19 -11.86
CA GLU A 167 -3.15 2.59 -11.94
C GLU A 167 -1.67 2.79 -11.58
N LEU A 168 -1.20 2.11 -10.53
CA LEU A 168 0.20 2.20 -10.11
C LEU A 168 1.14 1.54 -11.12
N ARG A 169 0.75 0.39 -11.66
CA ARG A 169 1.50 -0.32 -12.71
C ARG A 169 1.58 0.51 -13.98
N ASP A 170 0.47 1.10 -14.42
CA ASP A 170 0.44 1.96 -15.61
C ASP A 170 1.32 3.19 -15.42
N ALA A 171 1.28 3.80 -14.22
CA ALA A 171 2.16 4.92 -13.88
C ALA A 171 3.65 4.53 -13.86
N LEU A 172 3.97 3.30 -13.48
CA LEU A 172 5.34 2.80 -13.38
C LEU A 172 5.90 2.20 -14.68
N THR A 173 5.03 1.82 -15.62
CA THR A 173 5.41 1.18 -16.89
C THR A 173 6.47 1.97 -17.67
N PRO A 174 6.40 3.31 -17.80
CA PRO A 174 7.44 4.09 -18.50
C PRO A 174 8.83 4.03 -17.85
N TYR A 175 8.91 3.65 -16.57
CA TYR A 175 10.15 3.68 -15.79
C TYR A 175 10.82 2.30 -15.68
N LYS A 176 10.19 1.25 -16.21
CA LYS A 176 10.82 -0.06 -16.34
C LYS A 176 11.85 0.01 -17.47
N ARG A 177 13.14 -0.06 -17.10
CA ARG A 177 14.20 -0.27 -18.08
C ARG A 177 14.32 -1.77 -18.32
N ALA A 178 14.36 -2.18 -19.59
CA ALA A 178 14.83 -3.52 -19.93
C ALA A 178 16.23 -3.66 -19.34
N SER A 179 16.48 -4.72 -18.58
CA SER A 179 17.84 -5.07 -18.23
C SER A 179 18.65 -5.19 -19.52
N ILE A 180 19.89 -4.70 -19.52
CA ILE A 180 20.86 -4.77 -20.64
C ILE A 180 21.05 -6.22 -21.17
N VAL A 181 20.50 -7.22 -20.48
CA VAL A 181 20.47 -8.63 -20.86
C VAL A 181 19.52 -8.93 -22.04
N ASP A 182 18.58 -8.04 -22.38
CA ASP A 182 17.60 -8.26 -23.46
C ASP A 182 17.92 -7.51 -24.77
N ASP A 183 19.10 -6.90 -24.91
CA ASP A 183 19.57 -6.32 -26.17
C ASP A 183 20.52 -7.32 -26.85
N PRO A 184 20.05 -8.10 -27.84
CA PRO A 184 20.96 -8.93 -28.62
C PRO A 184 21.81 -8.01 -29.49
N MET A 185 23.10 -7.90 -29.16
CA MET A 185 24.11 -7.44 -30.11
C MET A 185 24.06 -8.24 -31.41
#